data_AF-A0A7V2G445-F1
#
_entry.id   AF-A0A7V2G445-F1
#
_cell.length_a   1.000
_cell.length_b   1.000
_cell.length_c   1.000
_cell.angle_alpha   90.00
_cell.angle_beta   90.00
_cell.angle_gamma   90.00
#
_symmetry.space_group_name_H-M   'P 1'
#
loop_
_entity.id
_entity.type
_entity.pdbx_description
1 polymer ?
#
loop_
_entity_poly.entity_id
_entity_poly.type
_entity_poly.pdbx_seq_one_letter_code
_entity_poly.pdbx_strand_id
1 'polypeptide(L)' 'RLRAGVVWANTYNKFDPASPFGGYKESGFGREGGVQGLAAYVRCE' A
#
# COMPACT_ATOMS: atom_id res chain seq x y z
N ARG A 1 -11.35 6.07 14.42
CA ARG A 1 -10.96 5.27 13.21
C ARG A 1 -9.79 5.98 12.55
N LEU A 2 -8.66 5.31 12.35
CA LEU A 2 -7.44 5.93 11.80
C LEU A 2 -7.58 6.16 10.29
N ARG A 3 -7.04 7.28 9.80
CA ARG A 3 -7.01 7.67 8.39
C ARG A 3 -5.58 7.60 7.89
N ALA A 4 -5.11 6.38 7.60
CA ALA A 4 -3.74 6.10 7.17
C ALA A 4 -3.74 5.04 6.07
N GLY A 5 -2.72 5.07 5.20
CA GLY A 5 -2.53 4.06 4.16
C GLY A 5 -1.86 2.78 4.70
N VAL A 6 -1.01 2.92 5.72
CA VAL A 6 -0.33 1.83 6.42
C VAL A 6 -0.37 2.07 7.92
N VAL A 7 -0.61 1.02 8.69
CA VAL A 7 -0.63 1.05 10.16
C VAL A 7 0.19 -0.13 10.65
N TRP A 8 1.15 0.14 11.55
CA TRP A 8 1.86 -0.90 12.29
C TRP A 8 1.35 -0.94 13.73
N ALA A 9 1.07 -2.13 14.24
CA ALA A 9 0.69 -2.36 15.63
C ALA A 9 1.77 -3.22 16.29
N ASN A 10 2.39 -2.71 17.37
CA ASN A 10 3.47 -3.39 18.12
C ASN A 10 4.70 -3.77 17.28
N THR A 11 4.88 -3.14 16.13
CA THR A 11 6.06 -3.27 15.26
C THR A 11 6.26 -1.96 14.50
N TYR A 12 7.39 -1.81 13.82
CA TYR A 12 7.63 -0.70 12.90
C TYR A 12 8.45 -1.21 11.72
N ASN A 13 8.18 -0.64 10.53
CA ASN A 13 8.99 -0.89 9.32
C ASN A 13 9.15 -2.35 8.88
N LYS A 14 8.25 -3.25 9.33
CA LYS A 14 8.19 -4.61 8.81
C LYS A 14 7.47 -4.58 7.47
N PHE A 15 8.23 -4.78 6.40
CA PHE A 15 7.75 -4.75 5.03
C PHE A 15 7.57 -6.16 4.49
N ASP A 16 6.36 -6.45 4.03
CA ASP A 16 6.05 -7.64 3.24
C ASP A 16 5.83 -7.18 1.79
N PRO A 17 6.60 -7.68 0.81
CA PRO A 17 6.51 -7.25 -0.59
C PRO A 17 5.18 -7.62 -1.26
N ALA A 18 4.43 -8.57 -0.70
CA ALA A 18 3.10 -8.93 -1.17
C ALA A 18 1.99 -8.03 -0.57
N SER A 19 2.30 -7.23 0.44
CA SER A 19 1.34 -6.32 1.07
C SER A 19 1.29 -4.98 0.34
N PRO A 20 0.09 -4.41 0.11
CA PRO A 20 -0.04 -3.14 -0.58
C PRO A 20 0.40 -1.96 0.31
N PHE A 21 1.50 -1.32 -0.06
CA PHE A 21 2.05 -0.13 0.56
C PHE A 21 1.57 1.13 -0.16
N GLY A 22 1.18 2.18 0.58
CA GLY A 22 0.74 3.42 -0.06
C GLY A 22 0.29 4.49 0.94
N GLY A 23 0.21 5.72 0.44
CA GLY A 23 -0.21 6.89 1.21
C GLY A 23 -1.73 7.04 1.32
N TYR A 24 -2.16 7.89 2.24
CA TYR A 24 -3.52 8.43 2.31
C TYR A 24 -3.50 9.96 2.23
N LYS A 25 -4.35 10.55 1.39
CA LYS A 25 -4.39 11.99 1.05
C LYS A 25 -3.06 12.49 0.44
N GLU A 26 -2.47 13.54 1.00
CA GLU A 26 -1.28 14.23 0.51
C GLU A 26 0.00 13.39 0.66
N SER A 27 -0.07 12.26 1.39
CA SER A 27 1.08 11.35 1.52
C SER A 27 1.31 10.46 0.29
N GLY A 28 0.46 10.54 -0.73
CA GLY A 28 0.66 9.88 -2.01
C GLY A 28 -0.62 9.30 -2.60
N PHE A 29 -0.57 9.03 -3.91
CA PHE A 29 -1.65 8.44 -4.70
C PHE A 29 -1.23 7.06 -5.22
N GLY A 30 -2.14 6.10 -5.18
CA GLY A 30 -1.87 4.73 -5.60
C GLY A 30 -1.32 3.85 -4.46
N ARG A 31 -1.05 2.59 -4.81
CA ARG A 31 -0.41 1.61 -3.92
C ARG A 31 0.62 0.81 -4.72
N GLU A 32 1.68 0.41 -4.05
CA GLU A 32 2.74 -0.45 -4.57
C GLU A 32 2.78 -1.75 -3.77
N GLY A 33 3.34 -2.81 -4.36
CA GLY A 33 3.39 -4.13 -3.71
C GLY A 33 2.11 -4.95 -3.86
N GLY A 34 2.29 -6.28 -3.83
CA GLY A 34 1.20 -7.23 -4.04
C GLY A 34 0.46 -7.07 -5.37
N VAL A 35 -0.76 -7.62 -5.39
CA VAL A 35 -1.65 -7.57 -6.57
C VAL A 35 -2.12 -6.14 -6.85
N GLN A 36 -2.32 -5.34 -5.81
CA GLN A 36 -2.80 -3.96 -5.94
C GLN A 36 -1.75 -3.05 -6.59
N GLY A 37 -0.46 -3.28 -6.30
CA GLY A 37 0.63 -2.62 -7.01
C GLY A 37 0.73 -3.06 -8.47
N LEU A 38 0.62 -4.38 -8.73
CA LEU A 38 0.68 -4.91 -10.09
C LEU A 38 -0.44 -4.35 -10.99
N ALA A 39 -1.65 -4.19 -10.44
CA ALA A 39 -2.80 -3.66 -11.16
C ALA A 39 -2.59 -2.23 -11.72
N ALA A 40 -1.63 -1.47 -11.20
CA ALA A 40 -1.27 -0.17 -11.77
C ALA A 40 -0.47 -0.30 -13.08
N TYR A 41 0.19 -1.43 -13.30
CA TYR A 41 1.09 -1.68 -14.43
C TYR A 41 0.49 -2.60 -15.51
N VAL A 42 -0.56 -3.35 -15.19
CA VAL A 42 -1.21 -4.27 -16.13
C VAL A 42 -2.62 -3.82 -16.46
N ARG A 43 -3.03 -3.99 -17.71
CA ARG A 43 -4.44 -3.91 -18.11
C ARG A 43 -5.06 -5.30 -18.02
N CYS A 44 -6.12 -5.43 -17.23
CA CYS A 44 -6.99 -6.60 -17.35
C CYS A 44 -7.88 -6.40 -18.57
N GLU A 45 -7.77 -7.29 -19.54
CA GLU A 45 -8.74 -7.43 -20.65
C GLU A 45 -9.96 -8.24 -20.20
#